data_AF-A0A357Z1N7-F1
#
_entry.id   AF-A0A357Z1N7-F1
#
_cell.length_a   1.000
_cell.length_b   1.000
_cell.length_c   1.000
_cell.angle_alpha   90.00
_cell.angle_beta   90.00
_cell.angle_gamma   90.00
#
_symmetry.space_group_name_H-M   'P 1'
#
loop_
_entity.id
_entity.type
_entity.pdbx_description
1 polymer ?
#
loop_
_entity_poly.entity_id
_entity_poly.type
_entity_poly.pdbx_seq_one_letter_code
_entity_poly.pdbx_strand_id
1 'polypeptide(L)'
;KKLKIFGASQNNLKNIDVEIPLGEFVCVTGVSGSGKSSLINEILYQYLAAELNGARTRPASFQKITGLSALDKVIQIDQSPIGRTPRSNPATYTGVFADIRALFASTQEAKLRG
;
A
#
# COMPACT_ATOMS: atom_id res chain seq x y z
N LYS A 1 -2.13 18.95 -7.93
CA LYS A 1 -1.73 18.77 -6.49
C LYS A 1 -0.44 17.95 -6.48
N LYS A 2 0.48 18.15 -5.53
CA LYS A 2 1.79 17.46 -5.54
C LYS A 2 2.19 17.03 -4.14
N LEU A 3 2.83 15.86 -4.05
CA LEU A 3 3.55 15.39 -2.88
C LEU A 3 5.04 15.64 -3.11
N LYS A 4 5.75 16.23 -2.15
CA LYS A 4 7.19 16.53 -2.29
C LYS A 4 7.98 15.89 -1.17
N ILE A 5 9.08 15.24 -1.52
CA ILE A 5 10.05 14.63 -0.62
C ILE A 5 11.34 15.45 -0.74
N PHE A 6 11.83 15.97 0.38
CA PHE A 6 13.05 16.77 0.45
C PHE A 6 14.16 16.01 1.16
N GLY A 7 15.36 16.06 0.59
CA GLY A 7 16.60 15.52 1.16
C GLY A 7 16.56 14.02 1.43
N ALA A 8 15.96 13.24 0.53
CA ALA A 8 15.95 11.78 0.63
C ALA A 8 17.38 11.24 0.54
N SER A 9 17.83 10.59 1.60
CA SER A 9 19.24 10.23 1.80
C SER A 9 19.45 8.79 2.29
N GLN A 10 18.40 7.97 2.23
CA GLN A 10 18.48 6.56 2.60
C GLN A 10 19.36 5.74 1.63
N ASN A 11 20.20 4.86 2.16
CA ASN A 11 21.12 4.00 1.42
C ASN A 11 22.02 4.82 0.46
N ASN A 12 21.89 4.61 -0.85
CA ASN A 12 22.69 5.28 -1.86
C ASN A 12 22.04 6.56 -2.44
N LEU A 13 20.87 6.97 -1.94
CA LEU A 13 20.23 8.22 -2.35
C LEU A 13 21.10 9.41 -1.97
N LYS A 14 21.33 10.32 -2.92
CA LYS A 14 22.30 11.41 -2.80
C LYS A 14 21.63 12.72 -2.35
N ASN A 15 20.90 12.68 -1.23
CA ASN A 15 20.16 13.83 -0.70
C ASN A 15 19.27 14.49 -1.78
N ILE A 16 18.42 13.68 -2.40
CA ILE A 16 17.62 14.11 -3.56
C ILE A 16 16.27 14.69 -3.13
N ASP A 17 15.79 15.64 -3.93
CA ASP A 17 14.42 16.17 -3.83
C ASP A 17 13.56 15.60 -4.96
N VAL A 18 12.34 15.16 -4.64
CA VAL A 18 11.43 14.51 -5.59
C VAL A 18 10.03 15.09 -5.45
N GLU A 19 9.43 15.44 -6.58
CA GLU A 19 8.01 15.80 -6.66
C GLU A 19 7.21 14.69 -7.34
N ILE A 20 6.10 14.28 -6.72
CA ILE A 20 5.17 13.29 -7.24
C ILE A 20 3.82 13.98 -7.49
N PRO A 21 3.35 14.05 -8.75
CA PRO A 21 2.02 14.59 -9.03
C PRO A 21 0.94 13.65 -8.49
N LEU A 22 -0.08 14.23 -7.86
CA LEU A 22 -1.23 13.50 -7.34
C LEU A 22 -2.38 13.49 -8.35
N GLY A 23 -3.08 12.37 -8.44
CA GLY A 23 -4.15 12.15 -9.43
C GLY A 23 -3.63 11.64 -10.78
N GLU A 24 -2.38 11.19 -10.83
CA GLU A 24 -1.72 10.69 -12.03
C GLU A 24 -1.19 9.26 -11.83
N PHE A 25 -1.00 8.55 -12.94
CA PHE A 25 -0.32 7.26 -12.95
C PHE A 25 1.20 7.50 -13.03
N VAL A 26 1.88 7.42 -11.89
CA VAL A 26 3.31 7.74 -11.79
C VAL A 26 4.14 6.47 -11.75
N CYS A 27 5.16 6.39 -12.61
CA CYS A 27 6.13 5.31 -12.63
C CYS A 27 7.47 5.76 -12.07
N VAL A 28 8.07 4.95 -11.19
CA VAL A 28 9.43 5.12 -10.70
C VAL A 28 10.30 4.03 -11.29
N THR A 29 11.20 4.40 -12.20
CA THR A 29 12.00 3.46 -13.00
C THR A 29 13.51 3.65 -12.76
N GLY A 30 14.31 2.72 -13.29
CA GLY A 30 15.76 2.72 -13.16
C GLY A 30 16.34 1.32 -12.92
N VAL A 31 17.64 1.17 -13.14
CA VAL A 31 18.36 -0.10 -12.99
C VAL A 31 18.30 -0.69 -11.57
N SER A 32 18.57 -1.99 -11.42
CA SER A 32 18.68 -2.59 -10.09
C SER A 32 19.71 -1.83 -9.23
N GLY A 33 19.40 -1.62 -7.95
CA GLY A 33 20.25 -0.84 -7.03
C GLY A 33 20.18 0.68 -7.20
N SER A 34 19.36 1.23 -8.10
CA SER A 34 19.27 2.70 -8.31
C SER A 34 18.61 3.50 -7.16
N GLY A 35 18.13 2.83 -6.10
CA GLY A 35 17.49 3.49 -4.95
C GLY A 35 15.97 3.64 -5.01
N LYS A 36 15.28 3.04 -6.01
CA LYS A 36 13.80 3.09 -6.14
C LYS A 36 13.09 2.62 -4.86
N SER A 37 13.46 1.43 -4.36
CA SER A 37 12.87 0.86 -3.14
C SER A 37 13.21 1.68 -1.90
N SER A 38 14.43 2.23 -1.82
CA SER A 38 14.81 3.16 -0.74
C SER A 38 13.89 4.39 -0.72
N LEU A 39 13.62 4.99 -1.88
CA LEU A 39 12.77 6.15 -2.00
C LEU A 39 11.30 5.83 -1.70
N ILE A 40 10.75 4.79 -2.32
CA ILE A 40 9.32 4.52 -2.29
C ILE A 40 8.91 3.69 -1.07
N ASN A 41 9.63 2.61 -0.77
CA ASN A 41 9.22 1.67 0.27
C ASN A 41 9.76 2.07 1.64
N GLU A 42 11.01 2.51 1.74
CA GLU A 42 11.67 2.80 3.03
C GLU A 42 11.44 4.23 3.53
N ILE A 43 11.34 5.21 2.62
CA ILE A 43 11.03 6.60 2.97
C ILE A 43 9.52 6.86 2.82
N LEU A 44 9.03 6.91 1.58
CA LEU A 44 7.70 7.46 1.29
C LEU A 44 6.57 6.66 1.95
N TYR A 45 6.54 5.35 1.72
CA TYR A 45 5.49 4.49 2.26
C TYR A 45 5.52 4.45 3.79
N GLN A 46 6.69 4.26 4.41
CA GLN A 46 6.79 4.22 5.88
C GLN A 46 6.31 5.52 6.54
N TYR A 47 6.63 6.67 5.93
CA TYR A 47 6.18 7.97 6.41
C TYR A 47 4.67 8.12 6.27
N LEU A 48 4.12 7.89 5.07
CA LEU A 48 2.67 8.01 4.84
C LEU A 48 1.87 6.99 5.66
N ALA A 49 2.38 5.79 5.87
CA ALA A 49 1.71 4.76 6.67
C ALA A 49 1.64 5.17 8.15
N ALA A 50 2.69 5.80 8.68
CA ALA A 50 2.69 6.34 10.04
C ALA A 50 1.68 7.49 10.17
N GLU A 51 1.77 8.48 9.26
CA GLU A 51 0.98 9.72 9.35
C GLU A 51 -0.51 9.54 9.02
N LEU A 52 -0.84 8.72 8.01
CA LEU A 52 -2.21 8.59 7.50
C LEU A 52 -2.94 7.35 8.04
N ASN A 53 -2.20 6.25 8.26
CA ASN A 53 -2.80 4.97 8.65
C ASN A 53 -2.56 4.63 10.14
N GLY A 54 -1.80 5.43 10.88
CA GLY A 54 -1.43 5.14 12.27
C GLY A 54 -0.50 3.94 12.45
N ALA A 55 0.25 3.57 11.41
CA ALA A 55 1.19 2.46 11.47
C ALA A 55 2.35 2.76 12.43
N ARG A 56 2.80 1.76 13.20
CA ARG A 56 3.99 1.87 14.06
C ARG A 56 5.26 1.63 13.26
N THR A 57 5.51 2.49 12.28
CA THR A 57 6.66 2.43 11.39
C THR A 57 7.56 3.64 11.60
N ARG A 58 8.82 3.52 11.20
CA ARG A 58 9.75 4.66 11.17
C ARG A 58 10.26 4.81 9.74
N PRO A 59 10.01 5.94 9.08
CA PRO A 59 10.63 6.21 7.80
C PRO A 59 12.14 6.32 7.94
N ALA A 60 12.82 5.92 6.86
CA ALA A 60 14.26 6.08 6.72
C ALA A 60 14.67 7.56 6.56
N SER A 61 15.94 7.85 6.27
CA SER A 61 16.47 9.22 6.25
C SER A 61 15.91 10.11 5.14
N PHE A 62 15.22 11.20 5.53
CA PHE A 62 14.79 12.33 4.70
C PHE A 62 14.74 13.61 5.56
N GLN A 63 14.60 14.78 4.94
CA GLN A 63 14.49 16.05 5.66
C GLN A 63 13.04 16.47 5.92
N LYS A 64 12.20 16.45 4.88
CA LYS A 64 10.80 16.88 4.97
C LYS A 64 9.94 16.24 3.89
N ILE A 65 8.69 15.93 4.22
CA ILE A 65 7.65 15.60 3.22
C ILE A 65 6.52 16.62 3.34
N THR A 66 5.99 17.07 2.20
CA THR A 66 4.89 18.05 2.13
C THR A 66 3.82 17.62 1.15
N GLY A 67 2.59 18.11 1.33
CA GLY A 67 1.44 17.75 0.49
C GLY A 67 0.51 16.70 1.10
N LEU A 68 0.68 16.36 2.39
CA LEU A 68 -0.14 15.36 3.09
C LEU A 68 -1.63 15.73 3.13
N SER A 69 -1.98 17.01 3.20
CA SER A 69 -3.37 17.47 3.26
C SER A 69 -4.21 17.12 2.02
N ALA A 70 -3.58 16.58 0.97
CA ALA A 70 -4.24 16.08 -0.22
C ALA A 70 -4.47 14.55 -0.21
N LEU A 71 -4.12 13.87 0.88
CA LEU A 71 -4.14 12.41 1.01
C LEU A 71 -4.87 11.99 2.30
N ASP A 72 -5.75 10.99 2.18
CA ASP A 72 -6.48 10.44 3.33
C ASP A 72 -5.89 9.10 3.82
N LYS A 73 -5.26 8.33 2.92
CA LYS A 73 -4.74 6.99 3.20
C LYS A 73 -3.61 6.63 2.23
N VAL A 74 -2.72 5.73 2.65
CA VAL A 74 -1.77 5.05 1.75
C VAL A 74 -2.00 3.53 1.73
N ILE A 75 -1.83 2.90 0.58
CA ILE A 75 -1.91 1.44 0.42
C ILE A 75 -0.69 0.99 -0.39
N GLN A 76 0.08 0.04 0.16
CA GLN A 76 1.14 -0.64 -0.58
C GLN A 76 0.64 -2.01 -1.00
N ILE A 77 0.81 -2.33 -2.28
CA ILE A 77 0.58 -3.64 -2.84
C ILE A 77 1.94 -4.13 -3.36
N ASP A 78 2.42 -5.25 -2.81
CA ASP A 78 3.68 -5.86 -3.18
C ASP A 78 3.48 -7.35 -3.52
N GLN A 79 4.59 -8.09 -3.66
CA GLN A 79 4.59 -9.52 -3.95
C GLN A 79 4.68 -10.38 -2.69
N SER A 80 4.50 -9.80 -1.50
CA SER A 80 4.43 -10.57 -0.27
C SER A 80 3.26 -11.56 -0.36
N PRO A 81 3.42 -12.81 0.09
CA PRO A 81 2.32 -13.76 0.08
C PRO A 81 1.12 -13.22 0.87
N ILE A 82 -0.05 -13.26 0.24
CA ILE A 82 -1.31 -12.76 0.79
C ILE A 82 -1.72 -13.50 2.09
N GLY A 83 -1.34 -14.77 2.21
CA GLY A 83 -1.58 -15.60 3.38
C GLY A 83 -0.89 -16.95 3.22
N ARG A 84 -0.68 -17.67 4.32
CA ARG A 84 0.00 -18.99 4.33
C ARG A 84 -0.91 -20.16 4.68
N THR A 85 -2.23 -19.94 4.67
CA THR A 85 -3.21 -20.94 5.10
C THR A 85 -3.82 -21.66 3.90
N PRO A 86 -3.96 -23.01 3.94
CA PRO A 86 -4.61 -23.77 2.87
C PRO A 86 -6.12 -23.48 2.75
N ARG A 87 -6.71 -22.80 3.75
CA ARG A 87 -8.12 -22.37 3.74
C ARG A 87 -8.34 -21.05 3.00
N SER A 88 -7.28 -20.40 2.52
CA SER A 88 -7.37 -19.16 1.76
C SER A 88 -7.35 -19.45 0.26
N ASN A 89 -8.25 -18.83 -0.49
CA ASN A 89 -8.31 -18.87 -1.94
C ASN A 89 -8.79 -17.50 -2.45
N PRO A 90 -8.79 -17.25 -3.77
CA PRO A 90 -9.23 -15.95 -4.30
C PRO A 90 -10.62 -15.53 -3.84
N ALA A 91 -11.57 -16.47 -3.73
CA ALA A 91 -12.95 -16.15 -3.34
C ALA A 91 -13.08 -15.76 -1.86
N THR A 92 -12.30 -16.38 -0.97
CA THR A 92 -12.26 -15.98 0.45
C THR A 92 -11.50 -14.69 0.66
N TYR A 93 -10.47 -14.41 -0.16
CA TYR A 93 -9.68 -13.19 -0.06
C TYR A 93 -10.42 -11.93 -0.53
N THR A 94 -11.16 -12.01 -1.64
CA THR A 94 -11.94 -10.87 -2.15
C THR A 94 -13.26 -10.64 -1.39
N GLY A 95 -13.66 -11.58 -0.53
CA GLY A 95 -14.92 -11.54 0.20
C GLY A 95 -16.11 -12.14 -0.54
N VAL A 96 -15.99 -12.41 -1.86
CA VAL A 96 -17.11 -12.94 -2.67
C VAL A 96 -17.63 -14.30 -2.17
N PHE A 97 -16.80 -15.09 -1.50
CA PHE A 97 -17.27 -16.35 -0.90
C PHE A 97 -18.30 -16.13 0.23
N ALA A 98 -18.30 -14.96 0.88
CA ALA A 98 -19.36 -14.59 1.80
C ALA A 98 -20.70 -14.39 1.08
N ASP A 99 -20.68 -13.71 -0.06
CA ASP A 99 -21.88 -13.50 -0.89
C ASP A 99 -22.40 -14.81 -1.45
N ILE A 100 -21.50 -15.69 -1.93
CA ILE A 100 -21.86 -17.03 -2.38
C ILE A 100 -22.50 -17.83 -1.23
N ARG A 101 -21.92 -17.81 -0.02
CA ARG A 101 -22.50 -18.50 1.13
C ARG A 101 -23.88 -17.95 1.49
N ALA A 102 -24.06 -16.63 1.48
CA ALA A 102 -25.34 -16.00 1.74
C ALA A 102 -26.39 -16.41 0.69
N LEU A 103 -26.00 -16.44 -0.59
CA LEU A 103 -26.86 -16.90 -1.68
C LEU A 103 -27.31 -18.35 -1.47
N PHE A 104 -26.38 -19.27 -1.21
CA PHE A 104 -26.71 -20.68 -0.97
C PHE A 104 -27.58 -20.87 0.29
N ALA A 105 -27.30 -20.15 1.37
CA ALA A 105 -28.13 -20.17 2.58
C ALA A 105 -29.55 -19.63 2.33
N SER A 106 -29.74 -18.77 1.32
CA SER A 106 -31.05 -18.19 0.99
C SER A 106 -31.97 -19.12 0.18
N THR A 107 -31.45 -20.23 -0.34
CA THR A 107 -32.21 -21.23 -1.12
C THR A 107 -33.35 -21.85 -0.30
N GLN A 108 -34.41 -22.28 -0.99
CA GLN A 108 -35.59 -22.83 -0.32
C GLN A 108 -35.24 -24.13 0.42
N GLU A 109 -34.45 -25.01 -0.18
CA GLU A 109 -34.02 -26.24 0.47
C GLU A 109 -33.18 -25.99 1.73
N ALA A 110 -32.29 -24.98 1.72
CA ALA A 110 -31.50 -24.62 2.88
C ALA A 110 -32.41 -24.12 4.01
N LYS A 111 -33.31 -23.17 3.74
CA LYS A 111 -34.25 -22.62 4.72
C LYS A 111 -35.13 -23.69 5.38
N LEU A 112 -35.51 -24.73 4.64
CA LEU A 112 -36.31 -25.84 5.18
C LEU A 112 -35.52 -26.75 6.14
N ARG A 113 -34.18 -26.73 6.08
CA ARG A 113 -33.30 -27.62 6.85
C ARG A 113 -32.59 -26.94 8.04
N GLY A 114 -32.76 -25.64 8.22
CA GLY A 114 -32.09 -24.83 9.25
C GLY A 114 -30.74 -24.32 8.79
#